data_AF-A0A1H4QLX4-F1
#
_entry.id   AF-A0A1H4QLX4-F1
#
_cell.length_a   1.000
_cell.length_b   1.000
_cell.length_c   1.000
_cell.angle_alpha   90.00
_cell.angle_beta   90.00
_cell.angle_gamma   90.00
#
_symmetry.space_group_name_H-M   'P 1'
#
loop_
_entity.id
_entity.type
_entity.pdbx_description
1 polymer ?
#
loop_
_entity_poly.entity_id
_entity_poly.type
_entity_poly.pdbx_seq_one_letter_code
_entity_poly.pdbx_strand_id
1 'polypeptide(L)'
;MSASPDNDRTPDFFDKLIEETPREQSGFTASFRGYDKAEVDSALSTLRNQLQQAKADLAETEARHEDAVEELREQERTAREELEAELLALKAKAAETEQQVATLTNELVDTPRAEGQEAPSREQFEAILRVAEEQANVLIQNAAVQADRLMAAAREEVTTQRAEADADVTRILAQAQHDADQVRLKIDTEYTAHQATLEREAAHAAEKVHQATQEATAIRTEAEKGAAALRSLVTRETTQLRADAERDVREMNARVLEFEETLTRRQDDAQQEFLVLHNQAVAHAERITTDANEQVAASLEHAQRISAKADDYERLMRSQAQTIEADAQVRARDTLDRARVKSQKIVDSVTNHTSTVLRDAEDHARQLRWQQQQLASFMAEVRELIRPEGIFSDEPTALGAVATVADDTAAEDDVVPSDALEDDAVNDDSPIEEFRGDEALEDELLDDDETIDGKITIEVVEADDKTSR
;
A
#
# COMPACT_ATOMS: atom_id res chain seq x y z
N MET A 1 -86.66 15.01 -63.53
CA MET A 1 -85.30 15.32 -63.09
C MET A 1 -85.42 16.03 -61.76
N SER A 2 -85.06 15.36 -60.68
CA SER A 2 -85.17 15.87 -59.30
C SER A 2 -83.77 15.92 -58.72
N ALA A 3 -83.19 17.10 -58.63
CA ALA A 3 -81.96 17.31 -57.87
C ALA A 3 -82.33 17.35 -56.38
N SER A 4 -81.69 16.49 -55.58
CA SER A 4 -81.65 16.70 -54.14
C SER A 4 -80.78 17.93 -53.85
N PRO A 5 -81.09 18.75 -52.84
CA PRO A 5 -80.10 19.65 -52.28
C PRO A 5 -79.02 18.80 -51.58
N ASP A 6 -77.75 19.07 -51.85
CA ASP A 6 -76.67 18.46 -51.10
C ASP A 6 -76.71 18.96 -49.65
N ASN A 7 -76.61 18.02 -48.71
CA ASN A 7 -76.65 18.28 -47.28
C ASN A 7 -75.24 18.65 -46.80
N ASP A 8 -74.78 19.85 -47.18
CA ASP A 8 -73.56 20.49 -46.70
C ASP A 8 -73.66 20.80 -45.19
N ARG A 9 -73.60 19.75 -44.39
CA ARG A 9 -73.31 19.86 -42.96
C ARG A 9 -71.85 20.16 -42.82
N THR A 10 -71.53 21.43 -42.54
CA THR A 10 -70.25 21.82 -41.95
C THR A 10 -69.94 20.86 -40.80
N PRO A 11 -68.78 20.18 -40.78
CA PRO A 11 -68.44 19.25 -39.70
C PRO A 11 -68.44 20.01 -38.38
N ASP A 12 -69.13 19.43 -37.39
CA ASP A 12 -69.32 20.07 -36.08
C ASP A 12 -67.98 20.41 -35.43
N PHE A 13 -67.95 21.52 -34.69
CA PHE A 13 -66.77 21.96 -33.94
C PHE A 13 -66.23 20.85 -33.02
N PHE A 14 -67.12 20.02 -32.47
CA PHE A 14 -66.75 18.86 -31.66
C PHE A 14 -66.08 17.72 -32.43
N ASP A 15 -66.52 17.39 -33.66
CA ASP A 15 -65.86 16.36 -34.48
C ASP A 15 -64.43 16.80 -34.82
N LYS A 16 -64.25 18.06 -35.22
CA LYS A 16 -62.92 18.65 -35.43
C LYS A 16 -62.07 18.61 -34.17
N LEU A 17 -62.61 18.99 -33.01
CA LEU A 17 -61.87 18.96 -31.75
C LEU A 17 -61.46 17.53 -31.34
N ILE A 18 -62.25 16.51 -31.71
CA ILE A 18 -61.97 15.09 -31.45
C ILE A 18 -60.92 14.52 -32.44
N GLU A 19 -60.91 14.98 -33.69
CA GLU A 19 -59.89 14.61 -34.69
C GLU A 19 -58.56 15.38 -34.53
N GLU A 20 -58.61 16.67 -34.17
CA GLU A 20 -57.44 17.53 -33.99
C GLU A 20 -56.74 17.36 -32.62
N THR A 21 -57.35 16.66 -31.64
CA THR A 21 -56.59 16.17 -30.48
C THR A 21 -55.69 14.99 -30.91
N PRO A 22 -54.35 15.16 -31.01
CA PRO A 22 -53.49 14.06 -31.43
C PRO A 22 -53.50 12.98 -30.35
N ARG A 23 -53.77 11.74 -30.74
CA ARG A 23 -53.68 10.55 -29.86
C ARG A 23 -52.22 10.12 -29.65
N GLU A 24 -51.34 11.09 -29.46
CA GLU A 24 -49.91 10.89 -29.28
C GLU A 24 -49.63 10.49 -27.82
N GLN A 25 -49.45 9.17 -27.65
CA GLN A 25 -48.61 8.57 -26.61
C GLN A 25 -48.88 9.09 -25.18
N SER A 26 -50.05 8.75 -24.64
CA SER A 26 -50.53 9.17 -23.31
C SER A 26 -49.80 8.49 -22.13
N GLY A 27 -48.48 8.60 -22.07
CA GLY A 27 -47.67 8.02 -21.00
C GLY A 27 -46.25 8.56 -20.98
N PHE A 28 -46.01 9.57 -20.13
CA PHE A 28 -44.69 10.12 -19.87
C PHE A 28 -43.68 9.03 -19.45
N THR A 29 -42.45 9.13 -19.96
CA THR A 29 -41.36 8.22 -19.57
C THR A 29 -41.02 8.35 -18.08
N ALA A 30 -40.66 7.23 -17.45
CA ALA A 30 -40.40 7.15 -16.01
C ALA A 30 -38.89 7.12 -15.72
N SER A 31 -38.36 8.21 -15.18
CA SER A 31 -37.01 8.29 -14.61
C SER A 31 -36.92 7.64 -13.22
N PHE A 32 -35.71 7.49 -12.69
CA PHE A 32 -35.40 6.84 -11.42
C PHE A 32 -36.08 7.46 -10.16
N ARG A 33 -36.79 8.60 -10.28
CA ARG A 33 -37.54 9.26 -9.19
C ARG A 33 -38.93 9.79 -9.58
N GLY A 34 -39.46 9.43 -10.75
CA GLY A 34 -40.73 9.95 -11.28
C GLY A 34 -40.66 10.24 -12.78
N TYR A 35 -41.68 10.84 -13.36
CA TYR A 35 -41.71 11.16 -14.80
C TYR A 35 -40.55 12.06 -15.24
N ASP A 36 -40.13 11.96 -16.50
CA ASP A 36 -39.11 12.86 -17.06
C ASP A 36 -39.63 14.31 -17.06
N LYS A 37 -38.86 15.19 -16.42
CA LYS A 37 -39.20 16.60 -16.27
C LYS A 37 -39.23 17.33 -17.62
N ALA A 38 -38.33 17.02 -18.55
CA ALA A 38 -38.28 17.70 -19.85
C ALA A 38 -39.49 17.34 -20.72
N GLU A 39 -39.92 16.08 -20.67
CA GLU A 39 -41.12 15.60 -21.35
C GLU A 39 -42.39 16.24 -20.75
N VAL A 40 -42.50 16.27 -19.42
CA VAL A 40 -43.62 16.92 -18.72
C VAL A 40 -43.65 18.44 -18.93
N ASP A 41 -42.50 19.14 -18.82
CA ASP A 41 -42.43 20.60 -19.02
C ASP A 41 -42.76 20.98 -20.48
N SER A 42 -42.33 20.18 -21.46
CA SER A 42 -42.64 20.41 -22.88
C SER A 42 -44.13 20.17 -23.19
N ALA A 43 -44.72 19.06 -22.74
CA ALA A 43 -46.15 18.80 -22.89
C ALA A 43 -47.00 19.88 -22.18
N LEU A 44 -46.60 20.32 -20.99
CA LEU A 44 -47.24 21.43 -20.29
C LEU A 44 -47.04 22.79 -20.99
N SER A 45 -46.00 22.96 -21.82
CA SER A 45 -45.86 24.15 -22.67
C SER A 45 -46.82 24.10 -23.86
N THR A 46 -46.92 22.96 -24.55
CA THR A 46 -47.87 22.72 -25.66
C THR A 46 -49.31 22.91 -25.19
N LEU A 47 -49.69 22.33 -24.05
CA LEU A 47 -51.04 22.45 -23.48
C LEU A 47 -51.37 23.91 -23.08
N ARG A 48 -50.40 24.68 -22.57
CA ARG A 48 -50.60 26.11 -22.28
C ARG A 48 -50.80 26.92 -23.56
N ASN A 49 -50.04 26.62 -24.62
CA ASN A 49 -50.18 27.28 -25.92
C ASN A 49 -51.54 26.95 -26.57
N GLN A 50 -51.96 25.68 -26.55
CA GLN A 50 -53.29 25.24 -27.01
C GLN A 50 -54.42 25.92 -26.22
N LEU A 51 -54.31 25.99 -24.89
CA LEU A 51 -55.28 26.68 -24.03
C LEU A 51 -55.33 28.18 -24.28
N GLN A 52 -54.19 28.81 -24.61
CA GLN A 52 -54.14 30.21 -25.01
C GLN A 52 -54.77 30.45 -26.39
N GLN A 53 -54.53 29.55 -27.35
CA GLN A 53 -55.14 29.61 -28.68
C GLN A 53 -56.66 29.45 -28.58
N ALA A 54 -57.16 28.39 -27.94
CA ALA A 54 -58.59 28.16 -27.75
C ALA A 54 -59.33 29.29 -27.01
N LYS A 55 -58.62 30.05 -26.16
CA LYS A 55 -59.16 31.28 -25.54
C LYS A 55 -59.22 32.47 -26.49
N ALA A 56 -58.25 32.61 -27.40
CA ALA A 56 -58.29 33.62 -28.44
C ALA A 56 -59.41 33.31 -29.45
N ASP A 57 -59.53 32.05 -29.86
CA ASP A 57 -60.59 31.58 -30.76
C ASP A 57 -61.98 31.78 -30.13
N LEU A 58 -62.15 31.43 -28.84
CA LEU A 58 -63.39 31.69 -28.10
C LEU A 58 -63.75 33.17 -28.10
N ALA A 59 -62.82 34.06 -27.71
CA ALA A 59 -63.07 35.50 -27.69
C ALA A 59 -63.38 36.07 -29.08
N GLU A 60 -62.79 35.51 -30.15
CA GLU A 60 -63.11 35.88 -31.52
C GLU A 60 -64.52 35.38 -31.96
N THR A 61 -64.96 34.21 -31.48
CA THR A 61 -66.34 33.74 -31.70
C THR A 61 -67.38 34.49 -30.87
N GLU A 62 -67.05 34.89 -29.64
CA GLU A 62 -67.90 35.74 -28.79
C GLU A 62 -68.12 37.11 -29.45
N ALA A 63 -67.05 37.77 -29.93
CA ALA A 63 -67.14 39.03 -30.65
C ALA A 63 -68.02 38.92 -31.92
N ARG A 64 -67.80 37.91 -32.78
CA ARG A 64 -68.65 37.65 -33.96
C ARG A 64 -70.12 37.43 -33.62
N HIS A 65 -70.41 36.82 -32.46
CA HIS A 65 -71.77 36.60 -31.99
C HIS A 65 -72.39 37.89 -31.45
N GLU A 66 -71.63 38.76 -30.77
CA GLU A 66 -72.09 40.09 -30.39
C GLU A 66 -72.42 40.94 -31.63
N ASP A 67 -71.52 41.02 -32.61
CA ASP A 67 -71.72 41.73 -33.89
C ASP A 67 -73.01 41.25 -34.60
N ALA A 68 -73.17 39.94 -34.79
CA ALA A 68 -74.35 39.36 -35.47
C ALA A 68 -75.66 39.60 -34.71
N VAL A 69 -75.61 39.68 -33.38
CA VAL A 69 -76.77 40.01 -32.55
C VAL A 69 -77.10 41.51 -32.61
N GLU A 70 -76.12 42.40 -32.82
CA GLU A 70 -76.38 43.81 -33.10
C GLU A 70 -76.98 44.02 -34.50
N GLU A 71 -76.46 43.36 -35.54
CA GLU A 71 -77.06 43.38 -36.89
C GLU A 71 -78.54 42.94 -36.88
N LEU A 72 -78.87 41.86 -36.16
CA LEU A 72 -80.25 41.38 -36.02
C LEU A 72 -81.16 42.37 -35.27
N ARG A 73 -80.63 43.08 -34.27
CA ARG A 73 -81.38 44.13 -33.55
C ARG A 73 -81.65 45.34 -34.44
N GLU A 74 -80.71 45.73 -35.31
CA GLU A 74 -80.94 46.80 -36.28
C GLU A 74 -81.99 46.39 -37.33
N GLN A 75 -81.95 45.14 -37.82
CA GLN A 75 -82.96 44.59 -38.74
C GLN A 75 -84.36 44.52 -38.12
N GLU A 76 -84.49 44.07 -36.86
CA GLU A 76 -85.77 44.14 -36.15
C GLU A 76 -86.26 45.58 -36.00
N ARG A 77 -85.35 46.54 -35.79
CA ARG A 77 -85.70 47.94 -35.58
C ARG A 77 -86.20 48.60 -36.85
N THR A 78 -85.52 48.42 -37.99
CA THR A 78 -85.98 48.99 -39.27
C THR A 78 -87.34 48.41 -39.68
N ALA A 79 -87.53 47.09 -39.53
CA ALA A 79 -88.83 46.46 -39.79
C ALA A 79 -89.96 46.99 -38.90
N ARG A 80 -89.69 47.34 -37.63
CA ARG A 80 -90.66 48.01 -36.75
C ARG A 80 -90.97 49.44 -37.19
N GLU A 81 -89.94 50.22 -37.54
CA GLU A 81 -90.10 51.60 -38.03
C GLU A 81 -90.90 51.65 -39.36
N GLU A 82 -90.71 50.68 -40.25
CA GLU A 82 -91.51 50.50 -41.47
C GLU A 82 -92.99 50.15 -41.18
N LEU A 83 -93.24 49.16 -40.31
CA LEU A 83 -94.60 48.75 -39.94
C LEU A 83 -95.38 49.86 -39.21
N GLU A 84 -94.71 50.66 -38.37
CA GLU A 84 -95.33 51.84 -37.75
C GLU A 84 -95.71 52.91 -38.80
N ALA A 85 -94.87 53.13 -39.81
CA ALA A 85 -95.17 54.04 -40.91
C ALA A 85 -96.37 53.57 -41.74
N GLU A 86 -96.48 52.27 -42.04
CA GLU A 86 -97.66 51.70 -42.73
C GLU A 86 -98.94 51.87 -41.90
N LEU A 87 -98.90 51.60 -40.60
CA LEU A 87 -100.04 51.78 -39.69
C LEU A 87 -100.49 53.25 -39.61
N LEU A 88 -99.56 54.21 -39.65
CA LEU A 88 -99.88 55.63 -39.72
C LEU A 88 -100.51 56.01 -41.08
N ALA A 89 -99.98 55.48 -42.19
CA ALA A 89 -100.53 55.72 -43.52
C ALA A 89 -101.95 55.13 -43.70
N LEU A 90 -102.23 53.97 -43.09
CA LEU A 90 -103.58 53.37 -43.07
C LEU A 90 -104.56 54.19 -42.21
N LYS A 91 -104.13 54.69 -41.04
CA LYS A 91 -104.95 55.60 -40.21
C LYS A 91 -105.26 56.92 -40.92
N ALA A 92 -104.30 57.47 -41.67
CA ALA A 92 -104.53 58.68 -42.46
C ALA A 92 -105.58 58.46 -43.56
N LYS A 93 -105.52 57.34 -44.29
CA LYS A 93 -106.52 56.96 -45.30
C LYS A 93 -107.92 56.78 -44.69
N ALA A 94 -108.02 56.15 -43.51
CA ALA A 94 -109.29 55.99 -42.81
C ALA A 94 -109.91 57.37 -42.46
N ALA A 95 -109.12 58.26 -41.84
CA ALA A 95 -109.57 59.62 -41.51
C ALA A 95 -109.92 60.45 -42.75
N GLU A 96 -109.24 60.25 -43.89
CA GLU A 96 -109.62 60.86 -45.17
C GLU A 96 -110.99 60.37 -45.65
N THR A 97 -111.25 59.05 -45.59
CA THR A 97 -112.58 58.51 -45.97
C THR A 97 -113.70 58.98 -45.02
N GLU A 98 -113.43 59.14 -43.72
CA GLU A 98 -114.38 59.74 -42.77
C GLU A 98 -114.67 61.22 -43.12
N GLN A 99 -113.65 61.99 -43.51
CA GLN A 99 -113.82 63.36 -43.97
C GLN A 99 -114.60 63.45 -45.28
N GLN A 100 -114.36 62.55 -46.24
CA GLN A 100 -115.13 62.47 -47.50
C GLN A 100 -116.62 62.17 -47.25
N VAL A 101 -116.92 61.27 -46.30
CA VAL A 101 -118.31 61.01 -45.86
C VAL A 101 -118.92 62.25 -45.19
N ALA A 102 -118.16 62.97 -44.37
CA ALA A 102 -118.62 64.21 -43.73
C ALA A 102 -118.86 65.34 -44.76
N THR A 103 -118.00 65.52 -45.78
CA THR A 103 -118.22 66.52 -46.82
C THR A 103 -119.42 66.18 -47.69
N LEU A 104 -119.60 64.92 -48.10
CA LEU A 104 -120.80 64.48 -48.84
C LEU A 104 -122.08 64.66 -48.00
N THR A 105 -122.00 64.47 -46.69
CA THR A 105 -123.12 64.73 -45.76
C THR A 105 -123.46 66.24 -45.72
N ASN A 106 -122.45 67.11 -45.64
CA ASN A 106 -122.66 68.56 -45.65
C ASN A 106 -123.16 69.08 -47.00
N GLU A 107 -122.62 68.60 -48.13
CA GLU A 107 -123.12 68.95 -49.47
C GLU A 107 -124.60 68.56 -49.64
N LEU A 108 -125.03 67.43 -49.08
CA LEU A 108 -126.44 67.00 -49.09
C LEU A 108 -127.33 67.96 -48.27
N VAL A 109 -126.82 68.51 -47.17
CA VAL A 109 -127.53 69.46 -46.28
C VAL A 109 -127.57 70.88 -46.86
N ASP A 110 -126.49 71.35 -47.47
CA ASP A 110 -126.33 72.73 -47.98
C ASP A 110 -126.85 72.92 -49.42
N THR A 111 -127.51 71.92 -50.04
CA THR A 111 -128.16 72.10 -51.35
C THR A 111 -129.22 73.22 -51.28
N PRO A 112 -129.08 74.34 -52.02
CA PRO A 112 -129.94 75.49 -51.86
C PRO A 112 -131.34 75.21 -52.41
N ARG A 113 -132.33 75.24 -51.51
CA ARG A 113 -133.74 74.93 -51.77
C ARG A 113 -134.40 76.01 -52.64
N ALA A 114 -134.35 75.83 -53.96
CA ALA A 114 -134.88 76.79 -54.93
C ALA A 114 -136.38 77.06 -54.75
N GLU A 115 -136.76 78.35 -54.73
CA GLU A 115 -138.15 78.78 -54.57
C GLU A 115 -138.99 78.44 -55.81
N GLY A 116 -140.26 78.04 -55.60
CA GLY A 116 -141.25 77.90 -56.67
C GLY A 116 -141.60 76.48 -57.10
N GLN A 117 -140.95 75.46 -56.54
CA GLN A 117 -141.49 74.09 -56.50
C GLN A 117 -141.87 73.74 -55.06
N GLU A 118 -142.94 72.97 -54.89
CA GLU A 118 -143.49 72.66 -53.58
C GLU A 118 -142.41 72.00 -52.71
N ALA A 119 -142.15 72.59 -51.53
CA ALA A 119 -141.37 71.90 -50.52
C ALA A 119 -142.07 70.56 -50.27
N PRO A 120 -141.37 69.41 -50.36
CA PRO A 120 -142.00 68.11 -50.16
C PRO A 120 -142.79 68.15 -48.86
N SER A 121 -144.05 67.68 -48.89
CA SER A 121 -144.94 67.79 -47.72
C SER A 121 -144.29 67.12 -46.51
N ARG A 122 -144.73 67.43 -45.27
CA ARG A 122 -144.23 66.70 -44.09
C ARG A 122 -144.35 65.19 -44.28
N GLU A 123 -145.42 64.74 -44.91
CA GLU A 123 -145.66 63.34 -45.26
C GLU A 123 -144.64 62.79 -46.27
N GLN A 124 -144.13 63.60 -47.19
CA GLN A 124 -143.06 63.22 -48.13
C GLN A 124 -141.68 63.20 -47.45
N PHE A 125 -141.38 64.14 -46.53
CA PHE A 125 -140.18 64.03 -45.70
C PHE A 125 -140.26 62.85 -44.72
N GLU A 126 -141.42 62.58 -44.13
CA GLU A 126 -141.67 61.41 -43.31
C GLU A 126 -141.60 60.11 -44.14
N ALA A 127 -142.04 60.11 -45.40
CA ALA A 127 -141.86 58.99 -46.32
C ALA A 127 -140.38 58.77 -46.68
N ILE A 128 -139.63 59.84 -46.98
CA ILE A 128 -138.18 59.76 -47.26
C ILE A 128 -137.42 59.31 -46.01
N LEU A 129 -137.74 59.85 -44.83
CA LEU A 129 -137.17 59.43 -43.56
C LEU A 129 -137.51 57.98 -43.22
N ARG A 130 -138.73 57.52 -43.51
CA ARG A 130 -139.15 56.13 -43.30
C ARG A 130 -138.46 55.17 -44.27
N VAL A 131 -138.29 55.57 -45.54
CA VAL A 131 -137.50 54.81 -46.52
C VAL A 131 -136.02 54.80 -46.14
N ALA A 132 -135.48 55.91 -45.62
CA ALA A 132 -134.10 55.98 -45.11
C ALA A 132 -133.91 55.19 -43.81
N GLU A 133 -134.90 55.16 -42.92
CA GLU A 133 -134.93 54.33 -41.70
C GLU A 133 -135.02 52.85 -42.06
N GLU A 134 -135.86 52.47 -43.03
CA GLU A 134 -136.00 51.10 -43.52
C GLU A 134 -134.74 50.65 -44.29
N GLN A 135 -134.13 51.52 -45.11
CA GLN A 135 -132.83 51.27 -45.74
C GLN A 135 -131.69 51.20 -44.72
N ALA A 136 -131.64 52.08 -43.73
CA ALA A 136 -130.65 52.03 -42.65
C ALA A 136 -130.82 50.75 -41.81
N ASN A 137 -132.05 50.34 -41.51
CA ASN A 137 -132.36 49.09 -40.83
C ASN A 137 -131.92 47.87 -41.67
N VAL A 138 -132.15 47.88 -42.99
CA VAL A 138 -131.64 46.84 -43.90
C VAL A 138 -130.11 46.84 -43.97
N LEU A 139 -129.45 48.01 -43.99
CA LEU A 139 -127.99 48.12 -43.95
C LEU A 139 -127.41 47.64 -42.61
N ILE A 140 -128.03 47.97 -41.49
CA ILE A 140 -127.66 47.51 -40.14
C ILE A 140 -127.85 45.99 -40.04
N GLN A 141 -128.95 45.43 -40.56
CA GLN A 141 -129.16 43.98 -40.60
C GLN A 141 -128.14 43.28 -41.51
N ASN A 142 -127.80 43.85 -42.66
CA ASN A 142 -126.78 43.30 -43.56
C ASN A 142 -125.39 43.37 -42.92
N ALA A 143 -125.03 44.51 -42.32
CA ALA A 143 -123.79 44.69 -41.58
C ALA A 143 -123.69 43.75 -40.36
N ALA A 144 -124.78 43.53 -39.62
CA ALA A 144 -124.84 42.55 -38.54
C ALA A 144 -124.63 41.12 -39.06
N VAL A 145 -125.31 40.73 -40.14
CA VAL A 145 -125.12 39.41 -40.77
C VAL A 145 -123.71 39.24 -41.35
N GLN A 146 -123.07 40.31 -41.85
CA GLN A 146 -121.67 40.28 -42.28
C GLN A 146 -120.71 40.18 -41.08
N ALA A 147 -120.96 40.93 -40.01
CA ALA A 147 -120.18 40.85 -38.77
C ALA A 147 -120.28 39.46 -38.12
N ASP A 148 -121.48 38.87 -38.04
CA ASP A 148 -121.68 37.51 -37.55
C ASP A 148 -120.96 36.47 -38.42
N ARG A 149 -120.95 36.64 -39.75
CA ARG A 149 -120.19 35.76 -40.67
C ARG A 149 -118.68 35.92 -40.50
N LEU A 150 -118.17 37.14 -40.36
CA LEU A 150 -116.75 37.40 -40.12
C LEU A 150 -116.32 36.87 -38.74
N MET A 151 -117.16 37.05 -37.71
CA MET A 151 -116.92 36.50 -36.37
C MET A 151 -117.04 34.97 -36.34
N ALA A 152 -117.88 34.36 -37.16
CA ALA A 152 -117.93 32.90 -37.33
C ALA A 152 -116.66 32.39 -38.03
N ALA A 153 -116.27 32.99 -39.16
CA ALA A 153 -115.07 32.64 -39.90
C ALA A 153 -113.78 32.81 -39.06
N ALA A 154 -113.64 33.93 -38.35
CA ALA A 154 -112.49 34.16 -37.46
C ALA A 154 -112.46 33.20 -36.26
N ARG A 155 -113.63 32.74 -35.76
CA ARG A 155 -113.68 31.68 -34.74
C ARG A 155 -113.27 30.32 -35.31
N GLU A 156 -113.72 29.99 -36.52
CA GLU A 156 -113.35 28.77 -37.23
C GLU A 156 -111.84 28.74 -37.52
N GLU A 157 -111.29 29.84 -38.05
CA GLU A 157 -109.86 30.03 -38.27
C GLU A 157 -109.06 29.88 -36.97
N VAL A 158 -109.47 30.53 -35.86
CA VAL A 158 -108.82 30.37 -34.56
C VAL A 158 -108.93 28.94 -34.01
N THR A 159 -109.99 28.19 -34.30
CA THR A 159 -110.04 26.76 -33.95
C THR A 159 -109.12 25.90 -34.81
N THR A 160 -108.97 26.21 -36.10
CA THR A 160 -108.04 25.52 -37.01
C THR A 160 -106.60 25.80 -36.62
N GLN A 161 -106.20 27.08 -36.47
CA GLN A 161 -104.85 27.47 -36.03
C GLN A 161 -104.47 26.85 -34.68
N ARG A 162 -105.43 26.68 -33.76
CA ARG A 162 -105.19 25.97 -32.48
C ARG A 162 -105.00 24.47 -32.68
N ALA A 163 -105.84 23.82 -33.48
CA ALA A 163 -105.69 22.40 -33.78
C ALA A 163 -104.37 22.09 -34.52
N GLU A 164 -103.94 22.99 -35.41
CA GLU A 164 -102.65 22.93 -36.09
C GLU A 164 -101.49 23.14 -35.12
N ALA A 165 -101.56 24.16 -34.25
CA ALA A 165 -100.55 24.39 -33.21
C ALA A 165 -100.44 23.22 -32.21
N ASP A 166 -101.56 22.63 -31.78
CA ASP A 166 -101.56 21.43 -30.92
C ASP A 166 -100.96 20.21 -31.66
N ALA A 167 -101.23 20.07 -32.97
CA ALA A 167 -100.65 19.02 -33.82
C ALA A 167 -99.15 19.24 -34.12
N ASP A 168 -98.67 20.49 -34.09
CA ASP A 168 -97.25 20.83 -34.21
C ASP A 168 -96.52 20.61 -32.88
N VAL A 169 -97.07 21.09 -31.76
CA VAL A 169 -96.52 20.87 -30.41
C VAL A 169 -96.39 19.39 -30.08
N THR A 170 -97.40 18.57 -30.40
CA THR A 170 -97.33 17.12 -30.19
C THR A 170 -96.30 16.43 -31.10
N ARG A 171 -96.09 16.91 -32.33
CA ARG A 171 -95.06 16.40 -33.24
C ARG A 171 -93.65 16.77 -32.77
N ILE A 172 -93.44 18.02 -32.36
CA ILE A 172 -92.16 18.50 -31.81
C ILE A 172 -91.82 17.74 -30.52
N LEU A 173 -92.80 17.53 -29.63
CA LEU A 173 -92.59 16.77 -28.40
C LEU A 173 -92.24 15.30 -28.68
N ALA A 174 -92.92 14.65 -29.63
CA ALA A 174 -92.61 13.27 -30.02
C ALA A 174 -91.22 13.13 -30.66
N GLN A 175 -90.83 14.10 -31.52
CA GLN A 175 -89.49 14.16 -32.10
C GLN A 175 -88.42 14.34 -31.03
N ALA A 176 -88.57 15.34 -30.15
CA ALA A 176 -87.62 15.60 -29.06
C ALA A 176 -87.50 14.42 -28.07
N GLN A 177 -88.59 13.67 -27.83
CA GLN A 177 -88.54 12.43 -27.05
C GLN A 177 -87.75 11.34 -27.78
N HIS A 178 -87.99 11.14 -29.10
CA HIS A 178 -87.24 10.17 -29.89
C HIS A 178 -85.75 10.49 -29.95
N ASP A 179 -85.39 11.75 -30.16
CA ASP A 179 -83.99 12.20 -30.20
C ASP A 179 -83.31 12.04 -28.83
N ALA A 180 -84.01 12.37 -27.73
CA ALA A 180 -83.49 12.16 -26.38
C ALA A 180 -83.27 10.67 -26.04
N ASP A 181 -84.17 9.78 -26.45
CA ASP A 181 -84.01 8.34 -26.24
C ASP A 181 -82.97 7.73 -27.20
N GLN A 182 -82.77 8.28 -28.40
CA GLN A 182 -81.65 7.91 -29.28
C GLN A 182 -80.30 8.33 -28.67
N VAL A 183 -80.20 9.54 -28.11
CA VAL A 183 -78.98 10.01 -27.42
C VAL A 183 -78.69 9.16 -26.18
N ARG A 184 -79.70 8.81 -25.38
CA ARG A 184 -79.54 7.85 -24.27
C ARG A 184 -79.00 6.50 -24.73
N LEU A 185 -79.59 5.91 -25.76
CA LEU A 185 -79.15 4.63 -26.31
C LEU A 185 -77.70 4.67 -26.79
N LYS A 186 -77.29 5.77 -27.46
CA LYS A 186 -75.88 5.99 -27.84
C LYS A 186 -74.97 6.00 -26.60
N ILE A 187 -75.28 6.84 -25.62
CA ILE A 187 -74.52 6.95 -24.37
C ILE A 187 -74.40 5.60 -23.65
N ASP A 188 -75.48 4.81 -23.57
CA ASP A 188 -75.45 3.48 -22.95
C ASP A 188 -74.56 2.50 -23.74
N THR A 189 -74.59 2.53 -25.08
CA THR A 189 -73.72 1.70 -25.92
C THR A 189 -72.25 2.13 -25.89
N GLU A 190 -71.97 3.43 -25.82
CA GLU A 190 -70.62 3.98 -25.70
C GLU A 190 -70.05 3.71 -24.31
N TYR A 191 -70.84 3.91 -23.25
CA TYR A 191 -70.47 3.59 -21.87
C TYR A 191 -70.13 2.11 -21.69
N THR A 192 -70.98 1.21 -22.21
CA THR A 192 -70.71 -0.24 -22.13
C THR A 192 -69.51 -0.67 -23.01
N ALA A 193 -69.29 -0.02 -24.16
CA ALA A 193 -68.08 -0.24 -24.96
C ALA A 193 -66.81 0.23 -24.24
N HIS A 194 -66.83 1.41 -23.60
CA HIS A 194 -65.73 1.96 -22.83
C HIS A 194 -65.44 1.18 -21.55
N GLN A 195 -66.47 0.71 -20.83
CA GLN A 195 -66.29 -0.22 -19.73
C GLN A 195 -65.61 -1.51 -20.23
N ALA A 196 -66.07 -2.07 -21.35
CA ALA A 196 -65.48 -3.27 -21.93
C ALA A 196 -64.04 -3.06 -22.46
N THR A 197 -63.62 -1.85 -22.86
CA THR A 197 -62.18 -1.58 -23.14
C THR A 197 -61.37 -1.51 -21.85
N LEU A 198 -61.85 -0.77 -20.83
CA LEU A 198 -61.18 -0.63 -19.54
C LEU A 198 -61.01 -1.98 -18.82
N GLU A 199 -62.01 -2.86 -18.87
CA GLU A 199 -61.91 -4.22 -18.30
C GLU A 199 -60.85 -5.08 -19.02
N ARG A 200 -60.75 -4.98 -20.36
CA ARG A 200 -59.70 -5.67 -21.14
C ARG A 200 -58.31 -5.11 -20.87
N GLU A 201 -58.18 -3.79 -20.78
CA GLU A 201 -56.92 -3.12 -20.46
C GLU A 201 -56.46 -3.42 -19.03
N ALA A 202 -57.38 -3.43 -18.06
CA ALA A 202 -57.09 -3.84 -16.68
C ALA A 202 -56.69 -5.31 -16.58
N ALA A 203 -57.35 -6.21 -17.31
CA ALA A 203 -56.99 -7.63 -17.37
C ALA A 203 -55.58 -7.83 -17.98
N HIS A 204 -55.28 -7.17 -19.09
CA HIS A 204 -53.97 -7.21 -19.76
C HIS A 204 -52.85 -6.56 -18.91
N ALA A 205 -53.16 -5.50 -18.15
CA ALA A 205 -52.24 -4.91 -17.19
C ALA A 205 -51.97 -5.86 -16.01
N ALA A 206 -53.01 -6.52 -15.47
CA ALA A 206 -52.87 -7.52 -14.42
C ALA A 206 -52.07 -8.75 -14.90
N GLU A 207 -52.28 -9.21 -16.13
CA GLU A 207 -51.51 -10.29 -16.74
C GLU A 207 -50.03 -9.91 -16.92
N LYS A 208 -49.73 -8.70 -17.42
CA LYS A 208 -48.37 -8.17 -17.49
C LYS A 208 -47.69 -8.07 -16.12
N VAL A 209 -48.40 -7.59 -15.10
CA VAL A 209 -47.90 -7.57 -13.72
C VAL A 209 -47.64 -9.00 -13.23
N HIS A 210 -48.53 -9.95 -13.53
CA HIS A 210 -48.34 -11.33 -13.13
C HIS A 210 -47.12 -11.95 -13.82
N GLN A 211 -46.96 -11.80 -15.14
CA GLN A 211 -45.78 -12.22 -15.89
C GLN A 211 -44.50 -11.62 -15.30
N ALA A 212 -44.46 -10.30 -15.09
CA ALA A 212 -43.30 -9.62 -14.50
C ALA A 212 -42.99 -10.12 -13.09
N THR A 213 -43.99 -10.47 -12.27
CA THR A 213 -43.75 -11.11 -10.96
C THR A 213 -43.21 -12.53 -11.09
N GLN A 214 -43.68 -13.33 -12.05
CA GLN A 214 -43.14 -14.66 -12.31
C GLN A 214 -41.67 -14.57 -12.77
N GLU A 215 -41.36 -13.72 -13.75
CA GLU A 215 -40.01 -13.47 -14.24
C GLU A 215 -39.08 -12.96 -13.11
N ALA A 216 -39.53 -12.01 -12.29
CA ALA A 216 -38.77 -11.54 -11.14
C ALA A 216 -38.51 -12.65 -10.09
N THR A 217 -39.44 -13.59 -9.90
CA THR A 217 -39.18 -14.77 -9.05
C THR A 217 -38.23 -15.77 -9.71
N ALA A 218 -38.33 -16.00 -11.01
CA ALA A 218 -37.40 -16.87 -11.74
C ALA A 218 -35.96 -16.34 -11.64
N ILE A 219 -35.74 -15.07 -12.00
CA ILE A 219 -34.46 -14.35 -11.88
C ILE A 219 -33.93 -14.42 -10.44
N ARG A 220 -34.78 -14.21 -9.42
CA ARG A 220 -34.37 -14.35 -8.02
C ARG A 220 -33.88 -15.75 -7.69
N THR A 221 -34.63 -16.80 -8.06
CA THR A 221 -34.19 -18.19 -7.76
C THR A 221 -32.95 -18.59 -8.55
N GLU A 222 -32.71 -18.02 -9.74
CA GLU A 222 -31.49 -18.23 -10.52
C GLU A 222 -30.29 -17.51 -9.87
N ALA A 223 -30.45 -16.25 -9.47
CA ALA A 223 -29.44 -15.51 -8.73
C ALA A 223 -29.10 -16.15 -7.37
N GLU A 224 -30.10 -16.70 -6.66
CA GLU A 224 -29.89 -17.46 -5.41
C GLU A 224 -29.10 -18.76 -5.65
N LYS A 225 -29.40 -19.50 -6.73
CA LYS A 225 -28.63 -20.69 -7.16
C LYS A 225 -27.20 -20.32 -7.56
N GLY A 226 -27.02 -19.25 -8.34
CA GLY A 226 -25.71 -18.73 -8.74
C GLY A 226 -24.87 -18.32 -7.53
N ALA A 227 -25.44 -17.56 -6.60
CA ALA A 227 -24.79 -17.19 -5.35
C ALA A 227 -24.49 -18.41 -4.46
N ALA A 228 -25.34 -19.44 -4.44
CA ALA A 228 -25.05 -20.69 -3.74
C ALA A 228 -23.90 -21.48 -4.40
N ALA A 229 -23.84 -21.53 -5.73
CA ALA A 229 -22.75 -22.16 -6.48
C ALA A 229 -21.42 -21.43 -6.25
N LEU A 230 -21.41 -20.10 -6.34
CA LEU A 230 -20.22 -19.27 -6.05
C LEU A 230 -19.75 -19.45 -4.60
N ARG A 231 -20.67 -19.43 -3.61
CA ARG A 231 -20.31 -19.76 -2.21
C ARG A 231 -19.70 -21.15 -2.10
N SER A 232 -20.28 -22.17 -2.74
CA SER A 232 -19.75 -23.54 -2.72
C SER A 232 -18.37 -23.67 -3.40
N LEU A 233 -18.11 -22.86 -4.43
CA LEU A 233 -16.84 -22.80 -5.14
C LEU A 233 -15.77 -22.15 -4.25
N VAL A 234 -16.03 -20.95 -3.72
CA VAL A 234 -15.11 -20.25 -2.81
C VAL A 234 -14.83 -21.04 -1.54
N THR A 235 -15.82 -21.73 -0.95
CA THR A 235 -15.55 -22.65 0.17
C THR A 235 -14.66 -23.82 -0.21
N ARG A 236 -14.77 -24.34 -1.45
CA ARG A 236 -13.91 -25.43 -1.93
C ARG A 236 -12.48 -24.95 -2.13
N GLU A 237 -12.31 -23.84 -2.85
CA GLU A 237 -10.99 -23.24 -3.12
C GLU A 237 -10.28 -22.85 -1.83
N THR A 238 -10.97 -22.21 -0.88
CA THR A 238 -10.37 -21.89 0.44
C THR A 238 -10.02 -23.13 1.25
N THR A 239 -10.83 -24.21 1.22
CA THR A 239 -10.42 -25.48 1.86
C THR A 239 -9.24 -26.15 1.16
N GLN A 240 -9.12 -26.02 -0.16
CA GLN A 240 -8.00 -26.58 -0.92
C GLN A 240 -6.71 -25.79 -0.64
N LEU A 241 -6.73 -24.46 -0.80
CA LEU A 241 -5.59 -23.59 -0.49
C LEU A 241 -5.12 -23.79 0.95
N ARG A 242 -6.04 -24.00 1.90
CA ARG A 242 -5.69 -24.36 3.29
C ARG A 242 -5.02 -25.73 3.37
N ALA A 243 -5.58 -26.77 2.75
CA ALA A 243 -5.01 -28.12 2.79
C ALA A 243 -3.65 -28.21 2.09
N ASP A 244 -3.43 -27.37 1.08
CA ASP A 244 -2.17 -27.24 0.36
C ASP A 244 -1.13 -26.46 1.20
N ALA A 245 -1.48 -25.30 1.77
CA ALA A 245 -0.60 -24.58 2.71
C ALA A 245 -0.24 -25.42 3.97
N GLU A 246 -1.19 -26.20 4.50
CA GLU A 246 -0.90 -27.15 5.58
C GLU A 246 0.01 -28.31 5.13
N ARG A 247 0.08 -28.64 3.83
CA ARG A 247 1.06 -29.58 3.28
C ARG A 247 2.44 -28.93 3.17
N ASP A 248 2.51 -27.71 2.67
CA ASP A 248 3.77 -26.99 2.45
C ASP A 248 4.47 -26.71 3.80
N VAL A 249 3.72 -26.34 4.84
CA VAL A 249 4.23 -26.23 6.22
C VAL A 249 4.71 -27.59 6.77
N ARG A 250 4.01 -28.69 6.47
CA ARG A 250 4.45 -30.04 6.87
C ARG A 250 5.73 -30.45 6.16
N GLU A 251 5.91 -30.09 4.89
CA GLU A 251 7.14 -30.36 4.13
C GLU A 251 8.29 -29.46 4.59
N MET A 252 8.05 -28.17 4.86
CA MET A 252 9.04 -27.26 5.42
C MET A 252 9.55 -27.76 6.78
N ASN A 253 8.66 -28.17 7.68
CA ASN A 253 9.04 -28.71 8.99
C ASN A 253 9.83 -30.03 8.87
N ALA A 254 9.53 -30.87 7.87
CA ALA A 254 10.31 -32.08 7.61
C ALA A 254 11.73 -31.73 7.13
N ARG A 255 11.87 -30.79 6.19
CA ARG A 255 13.19 -30.30 5.72
C ARG A 255 13.99 -29.66 6.86
N VAL A 256 13.35 -28.89 7.76
CA VAL A 256 14.02 -28.34 8.95
C VAL A 256 14.55 -29.45 9.85
N LEU A 257 13.76 -30.50 10.11
CA LEU A 257 14.21 -31.65 10.90
C LEU A 257 15.37 -32.42 10.23
N GLU A 258 15.38 -32.54 8.91
CA GLU A 258 16.52 -33.09 8.14
C GLU A 258 17.76 -32.20 8.23
N PHE A 259 17.61 -30.86 8.24
CA PHE A 259 18.71 -29.93 8.47
C PHE A 259 19.22 -29.97 9.92
N GLU A 260 18.34 -30.10 10.91
CA GLU A 260 18.73 -30.32 12.30
C GLU A 260 19.49 -31.63 12.48
N GLU A 261 19.04 -32.74 11.87
CA GLU A 261 19.76 -34.02 11.95
C GLU A 261 21.13 -33.96 11.26
N THR A 262 21.24 -33.32 10.09
CA THR A 262 22.54 -33.15 9.42
C THR A 262 23.47 -32.19 10.17
N LEU A 263 22.92 -31.17 10.85
CA LEU A 263 23.70 -30.28 11.70
C LEU A 263 24.20 -30.98 12.96
N THR A 264 23.36 -31.75 13.66
CA THR A 264 23.77 -32.49 14.87
C THR A 264 24.80 -33.56 14.52
N ARG A 265 24.60 -34.34 13.44
CA ARG A 265 25.62 -35.29 12.95
C ARG A 265 26.96 -34.59 12.68
N ARG A 266 26.95 -33.44 12.00
CA ARG A 266 28.17 -32.66 11.73
C ARG A 266 28.81 -32.08 13.00
N GLN A 267 28.01 -31.72 14.00
CA GLN A 267 28.51 -31.30 15.32
C GLN A 267 29.13 -32.47 16.09
N ASP A 268 28.54 -33.66 16.05
CA ASP A 268 29.06 -34.87 16.69
C ASP A 268 30.34 -35.36 15.99
N ASP A 269 30.40 -35.31 14.66
CA ASP A 269 31.60 -35.61 13.88
C ASP A 269 32.73 -34.62 14.22
N ALA A 270 32.45 -33.31 14.22
CA ALA A 270 33.43 -32.29 14.58
C ALA A 270 33.90 -32.38 16.05
N GLN A 271 33.02 -32.77 16.98
CA GLN A 271 33.39 -33.05 18.37
C GLN A 271 34.28 -34.29 18.47
N GLN A 272 34.00 -35.35 17.71
CA GLN A 272 34.86 -36.54 17.64
C GLN A 272 36.23 -36.22 17.04
N GLU A 273 36.30 -35.47 15.95
CA GLU A 273 37.57 -35.00 15.36
C GLU A 273 38.35 -34.12 16.35
N PHE A 274 37.69 -33.20 17.06
CA PHE A 274 38.31 -32.38 18.08
C PHE A 274 38.84 -33.22 19.26
N LEU A 275 38.08 -34.20 19.74
CA LEU A 275 38.52 -35.13 20.80
C LEU A 275 39.69 -36.00 20.34
N VAL A 276 39.70 -36.48 19.09
CA VAL A 276 40.82 -37.23 18.52
C VAL A 276 42.07 -36.36 18.41
N LEU A 277 41.95 -35.13 17.89
CA LEU A 277 43.06 -34.19 17.79
C LEU A 277 43.57 -33.76 19.16
N HIS A 278 42.68 -33.53 20.13
CA HIS A 278 43.04 -33.21 21.52
C HIS A 278 43.81 -34.36 22.16
N ASN A 279 43.32 -35.61 22.05
CA ASN A 279 44.02 -36.78 22.56
C ASN A 279 45.38 -37.01 21.86
N GLN A 280 45.49 -36.73 20.56
CA GLN A 280 46.77 -36.75 19.84
C GLN A 280 47.74 -35.67 20.35
N ALA A 281 47.25 -34.46 20.62
CA ALA A 281 48.03 -33.35 21.15
C ALA A 281 48.48 -33.60 22.60
N VAL A 282 47.61 -34.15 23.46
CA VAL A 282 47.95 -34.61 24.81
C VAL A 282 49.01 -35.71 24.74
N ALA A 283 48.79 -36.77 23.96
CA ALA A 283 49.78 -37.83 23.78
C ALA A 283 51.09 -37.36 23.11
N HIS A 284 51.11 -36.19 22.45
CA HIS A 284 52.32 -35.54 21.95
C HIS A 284 53.05 -34.75 23.05
N ALA A 285 52.30 -33.99 23.87
CA ALA A 285 52.84 -33.30 25.04
C ALA A 285 53.37 -34.28 26.11
N GLU A 286 52.67 -35.39 26.35
CA GLU A 286 53.13 -36.48 27.21
C GLU A 286 54.44 -37.07 26.68
N ARG A 287 54.56 -37.36 25.38
CA ARG A 287 55.83 -37.83 24.79
C ARG A 287 56.96 -36.81 24.93
N ILE A 288 56.72 -35.52 24.66
CA ILE A 288 57.74 -34.46 24.83
C ILE A 288 58.17 -34.34 26.30
N THR A 289 57.22 -34.40 27.24
CA THR A 289 57.55 -34.34 28.68
C THR A 289 58.24 -35.61 29.17
N THR A 290 57.92 -36.79 28.64
CA THR A 290 58.66 -38.02 28.93
C THR A 290 60.09 -37.95 28.38
N ASP A 291 60.27 -37.60 27.11
CA ASP A 291 61.58 -37.45 26.45
C ASP A 291 62.46 -36.40 27.16
N ALA A 292 61.89 -35.24 27.52
CA ALA A 292 62.58 -34.23 28.31
C ALA A 292 62.96 -34.73 29.72
N ASN A 293 62.09 -35.50 30.39
CA ASN A 293 62.41 -36.10 31.69
C ASN A 293 63.49 -37.19 31.58
N GLU A 294 63.48 -38.00 30.51
CA GLU A 294 64.54 -38.98 30.22
C GLU A 294 65.86 -38.29 29.88
N GLN A 295 65.85 -37.20 29.12
CA GLN A 295 67.03 -36.38 28.82
C GLN A 295 67.61 -35.75 30.09
N VAL A 296 66.76 -35.23 30.99
CA VAL A 296 67.18 -34.69 32.30
C VAL A 296 67.75 -35.81 33.18
N ALA A 297 67.11 -36.98 33.24
CA ALA A 297 67.60 -38.13 34.01
C ALA A 297 68.96 -38.63 33.49
N ALA A 298 69.10 -38.82 32.17
CA ALA A 298 70.35 -39.21 31.53
C ALA A 298 71.47 -38.17 31.73
N SER A 299 71.13 -36.88 31.76
CA SER A 299 72.06 -35.78 32.07
C SER A 299 72.49 -35.81 33.53
N LEU A 300 71.58 -36.08 34.47
CA LEU A 300 71.90 -36.27 35.89
C LEU A 300 72.78 -37.51 36.11
N GLU A 301 72.47 -38.64 35.47
CA GLU A 301 73.35 -39.82 35.49
C GLU A 301 74.72 -39.55 34.85
N HIS A 302 74.79 -38.72 33.82
CA HIS A 302 76.05 -38.32 33.21
C HIS A 302 76.88 -37.46 34.17
N ALA A 303 76.26 -36.47 34.81
CA ALA A 303 76.88 -35.66 35.85
C ALA A 303 77.35 -36.51 37.04
N GLN A 304 76.55 -37.46 37.52
CA GLN A 304 76.92 -38.39 38.60
C GLN A 304 78.08 -39.32 38.19
N ARG A 305 78.11 -39.80 36.94
CA ARG A 305 79.26 -40.59 36.41
C ARG A 305 80.53 -39.74 36.25
N ILE A 306 80.40 -38.45 35.98
CA ILE A 306 81.54 -37.52 35.96
C ILE A 306 82.00 -37.21 37.39
N SER A 307 81.10 -36.95 38.34
CA SER A 307 81.47 -36.67 39.74
C SER A 307 82.10 -37.89 40.40
N ALA A 308 81.56 -39.10 40.22
CA ALA A 308 82.16 -40.33 40.74
C ALA A 308 83.57 -40.58 40.16
N LYS A 309 83.78 -40.31 38.86
CA LYS A 309 85.12 -40.35 38.25
C LYS A 309 86.03 -39.27 38.84
N ALA A 310 85.53 -38.06 39.08
CA ALA A 310 86.29 -36.98 39.70
C ALA A 310 86.70 -37.33 41.14
N ASP A 311 85.79 -37.91 41.94
CA ASP A 311 86.07 -38.42 43.29
C ASP A 311 87.13 -39.53 43.27
N ASP A 312 87.05 -40.46 42.32
CA ASP A 312 88.05 -41.53 42.18
C ASP A 312 89.40 -41.04 41.66
N TYR A 313 89.43 -40.05 40.76
CA TYR A 313 90.66 -39.33 40.41
C TYR A 313 91.21 -38.58 41.63
N GLU A 314 90.38 -37.92 42.43
CA GLU A 314 90.82 -37.18 43.62
C GLU A 314 91.36 -38.15 44.70
N ARG A 315 90.73 -39.32 44.90
CA ARG A 315 91.26 -40.42 45.74
C ARG A 315 92.59 -40.94 45.23
N LEU A 316 92.70 -41.19 43.92
CA LEU A 316 93.94 -41.66 43.28
C LEU A 316 95.05 -40.62 43.48
N MET A 317 94.80 -39.35 43.20
CA MET A 317 95.77 -38.27 43.36
C MET A 317 96.16 -38.07 44.83
N ARG A 318 95.23 -38.16 45.79
CA ARG A 318 95.56 -38.19 47.23
C ARG A 318 96.46 -39.37 47.58
N SER A 319 96.17 -40.58 47.09
CA SER A 319 97.02 -41.75 47.37
C SER A 319 98.41 -41.64 46.72
N GLN A 320 98.49 -41.10 45.50
CA GLN A 320 99.75 -40.84 44.83
C GLN A 320 100.58 -39.80 45.60
N ALA A 321 99.96 -38.69 46.01
CA ALA A 321 100.60 -37.69 46.87
C ALA A 321 101.13 -38.30 48.18
N GLN A 322 100.34 -39.14 48.86
CA GLN A 322 100.78 -39.87 50.06
C GLN A 322 101.95 -40.83 49.78
N THR A 323 101.96 -41.54 48.64
CA THR A 323 103.11 -42.39 48.28
C THR A 323 104.37 -41.60 47.93
N ILE A 324 104.22 -40.44 47.26
CA ILE A 324 105.32 -39.53 46.94
C ILE A 324 105.88 -38.91 48.22
N GLU A 325 105.02 -38.53 49.17
CA GLU A 325 105.43 -38.04 50.49
C GLU A 325 106.16 -39.13 51.29
N ALA A 326 105.63 -40.36 51.33
CA ALA A 326 106.26 -41.47 52.02
C ALA A 326 107.63 -41.85 51.43
N ASP A 327 107.77 -41.88 50.11
CA ASP A 327 109.04 -42.08 49.41
C ASP A 327 110.01 -40.93 49.68
N ALA A 328 109.56 -39.66 49.63
CA ALA A 328 110.36 -38.51 50.02
C ALA A 328 110.85 -38.60 51.48
N GLN A 329 110.00 -39.03 52.42
CA GLN A 329 110.37 -39.28 53.82
C GLN A 329 111.39 -40.44 53.95
N VAL A 330 111.26 -41.51 53.17
CA VAL A 330 112.23 -42.63 53.15
C VAL A 330 113.58 -42.17 52.59
N ARG A 331 113.60 -41.45 51.47
CA ARG A 331 114.82 -40.85 50.88
C ARG A 331 115.47 -39.87 51.84
N ALA A 332 114.70 -39.07 52.58
CA ALA A 332 115.22 -38.15 53.60
C ALA A 332 115.82 -38.88 54.81
N ARG A 333 115.23 -40.02 55.23
CA ARG A 333 115.82 -40.87 56.29
C ARG A 333 117.12 -41.52 55.82
N ASP A 334 117.13 -42.10 54.62
CA ASP A 334 118.32 -42.73 54.05
C ASP A 334 119.47 -41.72 53.79
N THR A 335 119.20 -40.48 53.37
CA THR A 335 120.26 -39.46 53.29
C THR A 335 120.77 -39.03 54.66
N LEU A 336 119.90 -38.94 55.68
CA LEU A 336 120.31 -38.70 57.07
C LEU A 336 121.14 -39.86 57.65
N ASP A 337 120.79 -41.11 57.35
CA ASP A 337 121.53 -42.29 57.82
C ASP A 337 122.85 -42.48 57.06
N ARG A 338 122.89 -42.23 55.74
CA ARG A 338 124.15 -42.11 54.99
C ARG A 338 125.03 -40.98 55.53
N ALA A 339 124.45 -39.86 55.95
CA ALA A 339 125.19 -38.78 56.61
C ALA A 339 125.72 -39.20 58.00
N ARG A 340 124.91 -39.89 58.82
CA ARG A 340 125.34 -40.46 60.11
C ARG A 340 126.50 -41.44 59.95
N VAL A 341 126.40 -42.40 59.03
CA VAL A 341 127.46 -43.37 58.74
C VAL A 341 128.73 -42.69 58.22
N LYS A 342 128.61 -41.65 57.37
CA LYS A 342 129.75 -40.84 56.93
C LYS A 342 130.40 -40.10 58.10
N SER A 343 129.62 -39.47 58.97
CA SER A 343 130.11 -38.78 60.17
C SER A 343 130.77 -39.74 61.16
N GLN A 344 130.19 -40.91 61.41
CA GLN A 344 130.80 -41.94 62.26
C GLN A 344 132.13 -42.40 61.67
N LYS A 345 132.18 -42.69 60.36
CA LYS A 345 133.44 -43.06 59.67
C LYS A 345 134.51 -41.96 59.74
N ILE A 346 134.11 -40.68 59.75
CA ILE A 346 135.04 -39.56 59.97
C ILE A 346 135.54 -39.56 61.42
N VAL A 347 134.65 -39.73 62.40
CA VAL A 347 135.02 -39.85 63.83
C VAL A 347 135.98 -41.02 64.04
N ASP A 348 135.65 -42.22 63.54
CA ASP A 348 136.49 -43.42 63.64
C ASP A 348 137.86 -43.20 62.99
N SER A 349 137.90 -42.54 61.82
CA SER A 349 139.14 -42.19 61.12
C SER A 349 140.00 -41.18 61.89
N VAL A 350 139.37 -40.18 62.52
CA VAL A 350 140.06 -39.19 63.40
C VAL A 350 140.53 -39.84 64.70
N THR A 351 139.77 -40.77 65.29
CA THR A 351 140.16 -41.52 66.49
C THR A 351 141.32 -42.49 66.20
N ASN A 352 141.27 -43.21 65.08
CA ASN A 352 142.41 -44.03 64.63
C ASN A 352 143.64 -43.16 64.32
N HIS A 353 143.49 -42.04 63.62
CA HIS A 353 144.62 -41.16 63.31
C HIS A 353 145.24 -40.56 64.57
N THR A 354 144.44 -40.03 65.50
CA THR A 354 144.95 -39.49 66.77
C THR A 354 145.60 -40.56 67.66
N SER A 355 145.05 -41.79 67.72
CA SER A 355 145.70 -42.89 68.44
C SER A 355 147.00 -43.39 67.77
N THR A 356 147.10 -43.31 66.44
CA THR A 356 148.33 -43.60 65.69
C THR A 356 149.40 -42.54 65.94
N VAL A 357 149.04 -41.26 65.88
CA VAL A 357 149.93 -40.13 66.22
C VAL A 357 150.38 -40.19 67.69
N LEU A 358 149.50 -40.63 68.61
CA LEU A 358 149.88 -40.83 70.01
C LEU A 358 150.91 -41.97 70.14
N ARG A 359 150.71 -43.10 69.46
CA ARG A 359 151.67 -44.22 69.44
C ARG A 359 152.99 -43.82 68.81
N ASP A 360 152.98 -43.14 67.67
CA ASP A 360 154.17 -42.66 66.98
C ASP A 360 154.98 -41.69 67.86
N ALA A 361 154.31 -40.80 68.61
CA ALA A 361 154.93 -39.96 69.62
C ALA A 361 155.52 -40.76 70.80
N GLU A 362 154.85 -41.81 71.27
CA GLU A 362 155.38 -42.73 72.29
C GLU A 362 156.56 -43.58 71.80
N ASP A 363 156.55 -44.00 70.54
CA ASP A 363 157.63 -44.72 69.86
C ASP A 363 158.83 -43.79 69.67
N HIS A 364 158.64 -42.54 69.19
CA HIS A 364 159.68 -41.52 69.16
C HIS A 364 160.26 -41.20 70.55
N ALA A 365 159.42 -41.14 71.59
CA ALA A 365 159.88 -40.94 72.97
C ALA A 365 160.71 -42.14 73.51
N ARG A 366 160.42 -43.36 73.05
CA ARG A 366 161.24 -44.56 73.34
C ARG A 366 162.54 -44.56 72.52
N GLN A 367 162.48 -44.17 71.24
CA GLN A 367 163.62 -44.01 70.34
C GLN A 367 164.67 -43.03 70.91
N LEU A 368 164.23 -41.86 71.40
CA LEU A 368 165.10 -40.85 72.01
C LEU A 368 165.77 -41.33 73.30
N ARG A 369 165.07 -42.11 74.14
CA ARG A 369 165.69 -42.73 75.34
C ARG A 369 166.77 -43.75 74.96
N TRP A 370 166.51 -44.56 73.94
CA TRP A 370 167.46 -45.56 73.46
C TRP A 370 168.73 -44.89 72.86
N GLN A 371 168.57 -43.82 72.08
CA GLN A 371 169.67 -43.02 71.55
C GLN A 371 170.53 -42.38 72.65
N GLN A 372 169.93 -41.92 73.76
CA GLN A 372 170.68 -41.42 74.92
C GLN A 372 171.51 -42.52 75.60
N GLN A 373 171.02 -43.75 75.68
CA GLN A 373 171.79 -44.88 76.20
C GLN A 373 172.93 -45.29 75.25
N GLN A 374 172.71 -45.26 73.92
CA GLN A 374 173.78 -45.53 72.95
C GLN A 374 174.89 -44.47 72.97
N LEU A 375 174.56 -43.18 73.15
CA LEU A 375 175.57 -42.13 73.34
C LEU A 375 176.41 -42.34 74.60
N ALA A 376 175.83 -42.89 75.67
CA ALA A 376 176.56 -43.22 76.89
C ALA A 376 177.53 -44.41 76.70
N SER A 377 177.17 -45.44 75.93
CA SER A 377 178.08 -46.54 75.61
C SER A 377 179.16 -46.14 74.60
N PHE A 378 178.81 -45.34 73.58
CA PHE A 378 179.75 -44.89 72.56
C PHE A 378 180.86 -44.01 73.15
N MET A 379 180.54 -43.15 74.13
CA MET A 379 181.51 -42.37 74.88
C MET A 379 182.50 -43.21 75.72
N ALA A 380 182.22 -44.49 75.99
CA ALA A 380 183.17 -45.40 76.62
C ALA A 380 184.14 -46.03 75.59
N GLU A 381 183.61 -46.45 74.44
CA GLU A 381 184.36 -47.10 73.36
C GLU A 381 185.34 -46.13 72.66
N VAL A 382 184.97 -44.86 72.54
CA VAL A 382 185.77 -43.77 71.93
C VAL A 382 187.05 -43.42 72.73
N ARG A 383 187.29 -44.00 73.92
CA ARG A 383 188.52 -43.74 74.70
C ARG A 383 189.71 -44.62 74.34
N GLU A 384 189.52 -45.82 73.77
CA GLU A 384 190.63 -46.77 73.57
C GLU A 384 191.27 -46.71 72.16
N LEU A 385 190.57 -46.21 71.14
CA LEU A 385 191.11 -46.07 69.77
C LEU A 385 191.25 -44.62 69.32
N ILE A 386 192.29 -43.95 69.84
CA ILE A 386 192.62 -42.56 69.55
C ILE A 386 193.37 -42.42 68.21
N ARG A 387 192.85 -41.55 67.32
CA ARG A 387 193.44 -40.95 66.08
C ARG A 387 193.52 -41.84 64.81
N PRO A 388 193.45 -41.24 63.59
CA PRO A 388 192.77 -39.98 63.21
C PRO A 388 192.05 -40.01 61.81
N GLU A 389 191.56 -38.84 61.36
CA GLU A 389 191.08 -38.48 60.00
C GLU A 389 189.69 -38.99 59.52
N GLY A 390 189.00 -38.20 58.67
CA GLY A 390 187.91 -38.74 57.81
C GLY A 390 186.57 -37.98 57.62
N ILE A 391 186.52 -36.64 57.62
CA ILE A 391 185.34 -35.79 57.24
C ILE A 391 184.61 -36.26 55.94
N PHE A 392 183.27 -36.51 55.91
CA PHE A 392 182.07 -35.62 55.89
C PHE A 392 181.67 -34.98 54.53
N SER A 393 180.41 -35.20 54.08
CA SER A 393 179.45 -34.22 53.45
C SER A 393 178.34 -34.89 52.58
N ASP A 394 177.24 -34.23 52.14
CA ASP A 394 176.19 -33.42 52.83
C ASP A 394 174.99 -33.06 51.86
N GLU A 395 173.98 -32.32 52.36
CA GLU A 395 173.11 -31.29 51.70
C GLU A 395 171.71 -31.59 51.01
N PRO A 396 170.77 -30.58 50.96
CA PRO A 396 169.28 -30.78 50.95
C PRO A 396 168.41 -29.73 50.13
N THR A 397 167.17 -29.39 50.57
CA THR A 397 166.25 -28.23 50.22
C THR A 397 165.37 -28.25 48.93
N ALA A 398 164.29 -27.45 48.71
CA ALA A 398 163.20 -26.84 49.55
C ALA A 398 162.08 -26.12 48.67
N LEU A 399 161.09 -25.44 49.31
CA LEU A 399 160.06 -24.47 48.75
C LEU A 399 158.84 -25.09 47.98
N GLY A 400 157.68 -24.43 47.72
CA GLY A 400 157.14 -23.05 47.93
C GLY A 400 155.60 -22.95 47.63
N ALA A 401 154.98 -21.76 47.50
CA ALA A 401 153.49 -21.57 47.39
C ALA A 401 153.02 -20.46 46.39
N VAL A 402 151.74 -20.46 45.92
CA VAL A 402 151.07 -19.38 45.09
C VAL A 402 149.51 -19.53 45.03
N ALA A 403 148.76 -18.59 44.38
CA ALA A 403 147.28 -18.45 44.39
C ALA A 403 146.62 -18.25 42.97
N THR A 404 145.39 -17.65 42.88
CA THR A 404 144.55 -17.21 41.69
C THR A 404 143.51 -18.23 41.13
N VAL A 405 142.34 -17.93 40.48
CA VAL A 405 141.50 -16.72 40.19
C VAL A 405 140.02 -17.14 39.81
N ALA A 406 139.08 -16.21 39.58
CA ALA A 406 137.64 -16.42 39.21
C ALA A 406 137.41 -16.56 37.65
N ASP A 407 136.34 -16.20 36.91
CA ASP A 407 135.18 -15.25 36.89
C ASP A 407 134.18 -15.73 35.77
N ASP A 408 132.93 -15.28 35.44
CA ASP A 408 131.76 -14.53 36.01
C ASP A 408 130.54 -14.56 34.99
N THR A 409 129.42 -13.82 35.19
CA THR A 409 128.28 -13.41 34.27
C THR A 409 127.00 -14.30 34.19
N ALA A 410 125.73 -13.82 34.12
CA ALA A 410 125.01 -12.57 33.74
C ALA A 410 124.58 -12.48 32.23
N ALA A 411 123.43 -11.92 31.79
CA ALA A 411 122.15 -11.43 32.38
C ALA A 411 121.07 -11.23 31.25
N GLU A 412 119.81 -10.86 31.63
CA GLU A 412 118.74 -9.98 31.04
C GLU A 412 118.64 -9.72 29.47
N ASP A 413 117.59 -9.20 28.82
CA ASP A 413 116.40 -8.38 29.21
C ASP A 413 115.26 -8.38 28.12
N ASP A 414 114.23 -7.53 28.33
CA ASP A 414 113.42 -6.74 27.34
C ASP A 414 111.98 -7.18 26.91
N VAL A 415 111.22 -6.23 26.32
CA VAL A 415 109.77 -5.97 26.60
C VAL A 415 108.91 -5.61 25.34
N VAL A 416 107.56 -5.70 25.48
CA VAL A 416 106.41 -5.45 24.54
C VAL A 416 106.49 -4.24 23.56
N PRO A 417 105.73 -4.17 22.39
CA PRO A 417 104.24 -4.27 22.37
C PRO A 417 103.42 -4.65 21.09
N SER A 418 102.12 -4.88 21.34
CA SER A 418 100.88 -4.49 20.60
C SER A 418 100.57 -4.91 19.14
N ASP A 419 99.36 -5.48 18.94
CA ASP A 419 98.18 -4.91 18.23
C ASP A 419 97.43 -5.90 17.28
N ALA A 420 96.23 -5.49 16.84
CA ALA A 420 95.28 -6.08 15.87
C ALA A 420 94.38 -7.26 16.28
N LEU A 421 93.06 -7.05 16.14
CA LEU A 421 92.09 -7.95 15.49
C LEU A 421 90.83 -7.14 15.09
N GLU A 422 90.15 -7.56 14.01
CA GLU A 422 89.01 -6.88 13.36
C GLU A 422 87.69 -7.68 13.49
N ASP A 423 86.55 -7.05 13.15
CA ASP A 423 85.21 -7.61 12.79
C ASP A 423 84.54 -8.66 13.72
N ASP A 424 83.22 -8.64 13.94
CA ASP A 424 82.18 -8.79 12.92
C ASP A 424 80.83 -8.16 13.35
N ALA A 425 79.85 -8.08 12.43
CA ALA A 425 78.54 -7.46 12.66
C ALA A 425 77.38 -8.28 12.05
N VAL A 426 76.35 -8.57 12.84
CA VAL A 426 75.17 -9.36 12.43
C VAL A 426 73.87 -8.72 12.91
N ASN A 427 72.85 -8.66 12.04
CA ASN A 427 71.49 -8.22 12.34
C ASN A 427 70.62 -9.37 12.88
N ASP A 428 69.67 -9.04 13.78
CA ASP A 428 68.29 -9.56 13.87
C ASP A 428 67.63 -9.05 15.17
N ASP A 429 66.31 -8.91 15.32
CA ASP A 429 65.17 -8.90 14.38
C ASP A 429 64.07 -7.97 14.97
N SER A 430 63.02 -7.67 14.21
CA SER A 430 61.77 -7.05 14.68
C SER A 430 60.80 -8.12 15.23
N PRO A 431 59.70 -7.75 15.91
CA PRO A 431 58.52 -7.23 15.21
C PRO A 431 57.85 -6.02 15.89
N ILE A 432 57.02 -5.32 15.14
CA ILE A 432 56.18 -4.20 15.61
C ILE A 432 54.70 -4.63 15.51
N GLU A 433 53.89 -4.22 16.48
CA GLU A 433 52.45 -4.47 16.49
C GLU A 433 51.74 -3.67 15.38
N GLU A 434 50.89 -4.31 14.56
CA GLU A 434 49.86 -3.60 13.80
C GLU A 434 48.47 -3.93 14.36
N PHE A 435 47.96 -3.02 15.18
CA PHE A 435 46.59 -3.02 15.67
C PHE A 435 45.64 -2.50 14.58
N ARG A 436 44.65 -3.31 14.19
CA ARG A 436 43.45 -2.86 13.47
C ARG A 436 42.21 -3.54 14.03
N GLY A 437 41.31 -2.76 14.59
CA GLY A 437 39.90 -3.12 14.67
C GLY A 437 39.14 -2.45 13.53
N ASP A 438 38.04 -3.06 13.12
CA ASP A 438 36.90 -2.35 12.53
C ASP A 438 35.63 -3.09 12.97
N GLU A 439 34.61 -2.37 13.41
CA GLU A 439 33.41 -2.94 14.03
C GLU A 439 32.25 -2.96 13.01
N ALA A 440 31.74 -4.15 12.69
CA ALA A 440 30.61 -4.34 11.79
C ALA A 440 29.43 -4.98 12.54
N LEU A 441 28.66 -4.15 13.23
CA LEU A 441 27.35 -4.48 13.79
C LEU A 441 26.33 -3.43 13.30
N GLU A 442 25.42 -3.84 12.44
CA GLU A 442 24.19 -3.11 12.14
C GLU A 442 23.07 -4.14 11.95
N ASP A 443 21.94 -3.91 12.61
CA ASP A 443 20.92 -4.95 12.85
C ASP A 443 19.96 -5.17 11.68
N GLU A 444 19.50 -6.42 11.56
CA GLU A 444 18.35 -6.82 10.74
C GLU A 444 17.05 -6.58 11.53
N LEU A 445 16.15 -5.74 11.01
CA LEU A 445 14.77 -5.66 11.48
C LEU A 445 13.82 -5.20 10.37
N LEU A 446 12.68 -5.87 10.26
CA LEU A 446 11.61 -5.55 9.32
C LEU A 446 10.67 -4.49 9.90
N ASP A 447 9.95 -3.79 9.03
CA ASP A 447 8.49 -3.97 8.93
C ASP A 447 7.95 -3.38 7.61
N ASP A 448 6.81 -3.88 7.17
CA ASP A 448 6.09 -3.41 5.97
C ASP A 448 5.33 -2.10 6.25
N ASP A 449 5.14 -1.26 5.21
CA ASP A 449 3.88 -0.53 5.07
C ASP A 449 3.55 -0.22 3.60
N GLU A 450 2.27 -0.22 3.25
CA GLU A 450 1.79 -0.04 1.87
C GLU A 450 1.65 1.45 1.50
N THR A 451 1.91 1.80 0.24
CA THR A 451 0.96 2.56 -0.62
C THR A 451 1.52 2.81 -2.02
N ILE A 452 0.99 2.11 -3.02
CA ILE A 452 1.18 2.49 -4.43
C ILE A 452 0.04 3.45 -4.81
N ASP A 453 0.35 4.76 -4.89
CA ASP A 453 -0.59 5.82 -5.24
C ASP A 453 -0.99 5.79 -6.73
N GLY A 454 -1.86 4.84 -7.07
CA GLY A 454 -2.34 4.56 -8.41
C GLY A 454 -3.31 5.63 -8.94
N LYS A 455 -2.77 6.78 -9.38
CA LYS A 455 -3.54 7.86 -10.03
C LYS A 455 -4.06 7.45 -11.42
N ILE A 456 -5.16 6.70 -11.44
CA ILE A 456 -5.96 6.45 -12.65
C ILE A 456 -6.76 7.73 -12.97
N THR A 457 -6.27 8.52 -13.93
CA THR A 457 -7.03 9.61 -14.53
C THR A 457 -8.10 9.06 -15.47
N ILE A 458 -9.36 9.12 -15.04
CA ILE A 458 -10.50 8.83 -15.92
C ILE A 458 -10.76 10.07 -16.78
N GLU A 459 -10.39 10.01 -18.07
CA GLU A 459 -10.84 11.00 -19.05
C GLU A 459 -12.34 10.81 -19.30
N VAL A 460 -13.15 11.75 -18.81
CA VAL A 460 -14.58 11.81 -19.12
C VAL A 460 -14.74 12.37 -20.53
N VAL A 461 -15.15 11.51 -21.47
CA VAL A 461 -15.47 11.92 -22.84
C VAL A 461 -16.83 12.63 -22.84
N GLU A 462 -16.83 13.93 -22.60
CA GLU A 462 -18.00 14.78 -22.85
C GLU A 462 -18.20 14.94 -24.37
N ALA A 463 -19.30 14.38 -24.89
CA ALA A 463 -19.71 14.57 -26.27
C ALA A 463 -20.37 15.96 -26.42
N ASP A 464 -19.58 16.96 -26.80
CA ASP A 464 -20.05 18.34 -26.98
C ASP A 464 -20.87 18.50 -28.27
N ASP A 465 -22.16 18.18 -28.20
CA ASP A 465 -23.10 18.28 -29.32
C ASP A 465 -23.41 19.75 -29.65
N LYS A 466 -22.76 20.28 -30.69
CA LYS A 466 -22.93 21.65 -31.18
C LYS A 466 -23.25 21.71 -32.66
N THR A 467 -24.54 21.89 -32.93
CA THR A 467 -25.14 22.29 -34.21
C THR A 467 -24.49 23.55 -34.81
N SER A 468 -24.12 23.55 -36.11
CA SER A 468 -24.09 24.74 -36.99
C SER A 468 -23.66 24.46 -38.44
N ARG A 469 -24.54 23.85 -39.26
CA ARG A 469 -25.01 24.37 -40.58
C ARG A 469 -25.68 23.31 -41.45
#